data_AF-A0A542G4N0-F1
#
_entry.id   AF-A0A542G4N0-F1
#
_cell.length_a   1.000
_cell.length_b   1.000
_cell.length_c   1.000
_cell.angle_alpha   90.00
_cell.angle_beta   90.00
_cell.angle_gamma   90.00
#
_symmetry.space_group_name_H-M   'P 1'
#
loop_
_entity.id
_entity.type
_entity.pdbx_description
1 polymer ?
#
loop_
_entity_poly.entity_id
_entity_poly.type
_entity_poly.pdbx_seq_one_letter_code
_entity_poly.pdbx_strand_id
1 'polypeptide(L)'
;MLIPITVHVPEHRVQEFQIRFGEFIAEVPEPDAPTRLPSGTVPAWVETGEAPTIAATLWDKISLRGQEVLLHMIQGTGDQTMHFLPRDIAKAVSDPKGAPGVAGTLGGVGKAVRRAGLPLYVTPKGKNWHYIWDWDGVRYSMTPEVAALLRGAADISLRSDG
;
A
#
# COMPACT_ATOMS: atom_id res chain seq x y z
N MET A 1 31.14 -7.92 -28.41
CA MET A 1 31.13 -9.17 -27.59
C MET A 1 30.18 -8.92 -26.43
N LEU A 2 29.03 -9.60 -26.37
CA LEU A 2 28.04 -9.45 -25.29
C LEU A 2 28.44 -10.41 -24.16
N ILE A 3 28.78 -9.87 -22.98
CA ILE A 3 29.02 -10.67 -21.78
C ILE A 3 27.65 -10.97 -21.16
N PRO A 4 27.23 -12.25 -21.01
CA PRO A 4 25.99 -12.56 -20.33
C PRO A 4 26.11 -12.21 -18.84
N ILE A 5 25.19 -11.38 -18.36
CA ILE A 5 25.05 -11.04 -16.93
C ILE A 5 23.87 -11.84 -16.39
N THR A 6 24.13 -12.70 -15.39
CA THR A 6 23.09 -13.45 -14.68
C THR A 6 22.79 -12.74 -13.37
N VAL A 7 21.53 -12.33 -13.17
CA VAL A 7 21.05 -11.70 -11.93
C VAL A 7 20.13 -12.70 -11.21
N HIS A 8 20.46 -13.03 -9.96
CA HIS A 8 19.58 -13.83 -9.12
C HIS A 8 18.52 -12.94 -8.47
N VAL A 9 17.27 -13.15 -8.89
CA VAL A 9 16.11 -12.45 -8.37
C VAL A 9 15.24 -13.47 -7.64
N PRO A 10 14.89 -13.26 -6.36
CA PRO A 10 13.93 -14.12 -5.67
C PRO A 10 12.62 -14.23 -6.46
N GLU A 11 11.98 -15.40 -6.46
CA GLU A 11 10.86 -15.72 -7.34
C GLU A 11 9.69 -14.71 -7.21
N HIS A 12 9.42 -14.24 -5.99
CA HIS A 12 8.41 -13.19 -5.70
C HIS A 12 8.79 -11.79 -6.22
N ARG A 13 10.07 -11.53 -6.52
CA ARG A 13 10.57 -10.24 -7.04
C ARG A 13 10.82 -10.25 -8.54
N VAL A 14 10.64 -11.39 -9.22
CA VAL A 14 10.88 -11.52 -10.66
C VAL A 14 10.02 -10.53 -11.44
N GLN A 15 8.77 -10.33 -11.03
CA GLN A 15 7.87 -9.39 -11.69
C GLN A 15 8.33 -7.93 -11.52
N GLU A 16 8.69 -7.52 -10.31
CA GLU A 16 9.21 -6.16 -10.05
C GLU A 16 10.53 -5.92 -10.80
N PHE A 17 11.44 -6.90 -10.79
CA PHE A 17 12.69 -6.80 -11.54
C PHE A 17 12.45 -6.64 -13.04
N GLN A 18 11.53 -7.40 -13.65
CA GLN A 18 11.21 -7.27 -15.07
C GLN A 18 10.66 -5.88 -15.41
N ILE A 19 9.88 -5.29 -14.50
CA ILE A 19 9.37 -3.92 -14.64
C ILE A 19 10.51 -2.91 -14.63
N ARG A 20 11.34 -2.94 -13.59
CA ARG A 20 12.46 -2.01 -13.41
C ARG A 20 13.54 -2.17 -14.47
N PHE A 21 13.79 -3.40 -14.90
CA PHE A 21 14.73 -3.71 -15.96
C PHE A 21 14.21 -3.26 -17.32
N GLY A 22 12.91 -3.42 -17.60
CA GLY A 22 12.27 -2.87 -18.79
C GLY A 22 12.35 -1.34 -18.84
N GLU A 23 12.09 -0.66 -17.71
CA GLU A 23 12.27 0.79 -17.56
C GLU A 23 13.72 1.24 -17.83
N PHE A 24 14.71 0.45 -17.39
CA PHE A 24 16.13 0.74 -17.57
C PHE A 24 16.62 0.54 -19.01
N ILE A 25 16.21 -0.53 -19.70
CA ILE A 25 16.68 -0.87 -21.05
C ILE A 25 16.09 0.04 -22.13
N ALA A 26 14.88 0.55 -21.92
CA ALA A 26 14.15 1.26 -22.97
C ALA A 26 14.58 2.73 -23.17
N GLU A 27 15.51 3.28 -22.37
CA GLU A 27 15.98 4.68 -22.40
C GLU A 27 14.86 5.71 -22.68
N VAL A 28 13.64 5.43 -22.19
CA VAL A 28 12.45 6.17 -22.64
C VAL A 28 12.45 7.56 -22.01
N PRO A 29 12.36 8.65 -22.80
CA PRO A 29 12.16 10.01 -22.28
C PRO A 29 10.78 10.22 -21.63
N GLU A 30 9.86 9.26 -21.81
CA GLU A 30 8.48 9.27 -21.32
C GLU A 30 8.16 8.00 -20.49
N PRO A 31 8.18 8.10 -19.14
CA PRO A 31 7.87 7.00 -18.21
C PRO A 31 6.37 6.61 -18.14
N ASP A 32 5.55 7.07 -19.08
CA ASP A 32 4.08 7.05 -18.99
C ASP A 32 3.41 5.82 -19.63
N ALA A 33 4.16 4.85 -20.16
CA ALA A 33 3.61 3.54 -20.54
C ALA A 33 3.65 2.58 -19.32
N PRO A 34 2.49 2.24 -18.72
CA PRO A 34 2.46 1.70 -17.37
C PRO A 34 2.75 0.21 -17.31
N THR A 35 3.56 -0.22 -16.33
CA THR A 35 3.51 -1.61 -15.87
C THR A 35 2.64 -1.72 -14.62
N ARG A 36 1.52 -2.44 -14.74
CA ARG A 36 0.61 -2.71 -13.62
C ARG A 36 1.20 -3.81 -12.76
N LEU A 37 1.43 -3.54 -11.47
CA LEU A 37 1.48 -4.62 -10.50
C LEU A 37 0.05 -5.17 -10.33
N PRO A 38 -0.16 -6.49 -10.40
CA PRO A 38 -1.45 -7.09 -10.11
C PRO A 38 -1.92 -6.69 -8.70
N SER A 39 -3.23 -6.46 -8.54
CA SER A 39 -3.79 -6.30 -7.21
C SER A 39 -3.45 -7.52 -6.36
N GLY A 40 -3.02 -7.30 -5.12
CA GLY A 40 -2.46 -8.36 -4.27
C GLY A 40 -0.94 -8.48 -4.29
N THR A 41 -0.24 -7.61 -5.03
CA THR A 41 1.23 -7.53 -4.95
C THR A 41 1.66 -6.96 -3.60
N VAL A 42 2.56 -7.68 -2.92
CA VAL A 42 3.17 -7.26 -1.66
C VAL A 42 4.14 -6.09 -1.92
N PRO A 43 4.01 -4.97 -1.20
CA PRO A 43 4.91 -3.84 -1.40
C PRO A 43 6.30 -4.10 -0.81
N ALA A 44 7.37 -3.85 -1.57
CA ALA A 44 8.74 -4.11 -1.12
C ALA A 44 9.13 -3.48 0.24
N TRP A 45 8.54 -2.34 0.64
CA TRP A 45 8.81 -1.74 1.95
C TRP A 45 8.42 -2.65 3.12
N VAL A 46 7.41 -3.50 2.93
CA VAL A 46 6.90 -4.47 3.91
C VAL A 46 7.93 -5.55 4.23
N GLU A 47 8.84 -5.84 3.30
CA GLU A 47 9.86 -6.86 3.43
C GLU A 47 11.15 -6.35 4.09
N THR A 48 11.25 -5.05 4.36
CA THR A 48 12.43 -4.45 4.98
C THR A 48 12.44 -4.65 6.49
N GLY A 49 13.62 -4.74 7.11
CA GLY A 49 13.74 -4.77 8.57
C GLY A 49 13.21 -3.51 9.27
N GLU A 50 13.04 -2.41 8.52
CA GLU A 50 12.49 -1.15 9.00
C GLU A 50 10.95 -1.10 8.94
N ALA A 51 10.30 -2.09 8.32
CA ALA A 51 8.86 -2.10 8.09
C ALA A 51 8.00 -1.91 9.36
N PRO A 52 8.34 -2.52 10.52
CA PRO A 52 7.59 -2.27 11.76
C PRO A 52 7.66 -0.82 12.24
N THR A 53 8.85 -0.20 12.18
CA THR A 53 9.07 1.20 12.56
C THR A 53 8.32 2.15 11.62
N ILE A 54 8.34 1.83 10.32
CA ILE A 54 7.60 2.54 9.28
C ILE A 54 6.10 2.48 9.56
N ALA A 55 5.56 1.29 9.86
CA ALA A 55 4.14 1.09 10.17
C ALA A 55 3.72 1.84 11.44
N ALA A 56 4.54 1.80 12.50
CA ALA A 56 4.30 2.55 13.74
C ALA A 56 4.28 4.07 13.49
N THR A 57 5.26 4.58 12.75
CA THR A 57 5.35 6.01 12.39
C THR A 57 4.14 6.45 11.59
N LEU A 58 3.70 5.63 10.63
CA LEU A 58 2.48 5.89 9.88
C LEU A 58 1.26 5.95 10.81
N TRP A 59 1.10 4.95 11.68
CA TRP A 59 -0.06 4.82 12.56
C TRP A 59 -0.25 6.02 13.49
N ASP A 60 0.85 6.59 13.99
CA ASP A 60 0.85 7.81 14.79
C ASP A 60 0.44 9.07 13.99
N LYS A 61 0.73 9.11 12.69
CA LYS A 61 0.49 10.28 11.84
C LYS A 61 -0.88 10.30 11.17
N ILE A 62 -1.62 9.21 11.23
CA ILE A 62 -2.97 9.12 10.67
C ILE A 62 -4.02 9.60 11.68
N SER A 63 -5.03 10.32 11.19
CA SER A 63 -6.16 10.71 12.02
C SER A 63 -6.90 9.49 12.55
N LEU A 64 -7.59 9.61 13.68
CA LEU A 64 -8.46 8.57 14.25
C LEU A 64 -9.42 7.97 13.20
N ARG A 65 -10.03 8.82 12.37
CA ARG A 65 -10.92 8.35 11.29
C ARG A 65 -10.22 7.47 10.24
N GLY A 66 -8.95 7.79 9.96
CA GLY A 66 -8.09 6.99 9.09
C GLY A 66 -7.73 5.65 9.74
N GLN A 67 -7.44 5.65 11.05
CA GLN A 67 -7.21 4.43 11.82
C GLN A 67 -8.45 3.52 11.79
N GLU A 68 -9.66 4.06 12.02
CA GLU A 68 -10.91 3.29 11.96
C GLU A 68 -11.12 2.60 10.60
N VAL A 69 -10.91 3.33 9.50
CA VAL A 69 -11.03 2.78 8.14
C VAL A 69 -9.97 1.70 7.90
N LEU A 70 -8.72 1.95 8.28
CA LEU A 70 -7.65 0.97 8.10
C LEU A 70 -7.87 -0.26 8.98
N LEU A 71 -8.30 -0.11 10.23
CA LEU A 71 -8.64 -1.22 11.13
C LEU A 71 -9.70 -2.12 10.53
N HIS A 72 -10.75 -1.54 9.92
CA HIS A 72 -11.76 -2.33 9.23
C HIS A 72 -11.16 -3.16 8.08
N MET A 73 -10.28 -2.55 7.26
CA MET A 73 -9.61 -3.26 6.18
C MET A 73 -8.65 -4.34 6.71
N ILE A 74 -7.87 -4.03 7.75
CA ILE A 74 -6.96 -4.96 8.43
C ILE A 74 -7.71 -6.16 9.01
N GLN A 75 -8.89 -5.94 9.60
CA GLN A 75 -9.72 -7.02 10.15
C GLN A 75 -10.34 -7.88 9.05
N GLY A 76 -10.73 -7.26 7.93
CA GLY A 76 -11.21 -7.98 6.76
C GLY A 76 -10.12 -8.82 6.10
N THR A 77 -8.89 -8.31 6.07
CA THR A 77 -7.72 -8.99 5.51
C THR A 77 -7.13 -9.99 6.50
N GLY A 78 -7.59 -11.24 6.37
CA GLY A 78 -6.97 -12.42 7.00
C GLY A 78 -5.71 -12.87 6.24
N ASP A 79 -5.66 -14.12 5.82
CA ASP A 79 -4.50 -14.72 5.15
C ASP A 79 -4.45 -14.49 3.63
N GLN A 80 -5.40 -13.72 3.09
CA GLN A 80 -5.51 -13.44 1.66
C GLN A 80 -5.74 -11.96 1.39
N THR A 81 -5.34 -11.49 0.21
CA THR A 81 -5.65 -10.13 -0.24
C THR A 81 -7.15 -9.96 -0.31
N MET A 82 -7.67 -8.93 0.35
CA MET A 82 -9.10 -8.64 0.38
C MET A 82 -9.43 -7.39 -0.40
N HIS A 83 -10.59 -7.41 -1.06
CA HIS A 83 -11.11 -6.30 -1.83
C HIS A 83 -12.36 -5.73 -1.14
N PHE A 84 -12.42 -4.41 -1.05
CA PHE A 84 -13.42 -3.68 -0.31
C PHE A 84 -14.08 -2.66 -1.23
N LEU A 85 -15.41 -2.69 -1.31
CA LEU A 85 -16.13 -1.61 -1.95
C LEU A 85 -16.18 -0.41 -0.99
N PRO A 86 -15.99 0.83 -1.47
CA PRO A 86 -16.01 2.02 -0.62
C PRO A 86 -17.29 2.15 0.22
N ARG A 87 -18.44 1.72 -0.34
CA ARG A 87 -19.74 1.74 0.36
C ARG A 87 -19.80 0.75 1.53
N ASP A 88 -19.11 -0.39 1.42
CA ASP A 88 -19.14 -1.43 2.45
C ASP A 88 -18.25 -1.00 3.62
N ILE A 89 -17.09 -0.41 3.32
CA ILE A 89 -16.25 0.26 4.32
C ILE A 89 -17.05 1.35 5.02
N ALA A 90 -17.70 2.24 4.25
CA ALA A 90 -18.46 3.35 4.81
C ALA A 90 -19.56 2.88 5.76
N LYS A 91 -20.26 1.80 5.40
CA LYS A 91 -21.28 1.17 6.25
C LYS A 91 -20.65 0.61 7.53
N ALA A 92 -19.52 -0.09 7.43
CA ALA A 92 -18.85 -0.69 8.57
C ALA A 92 -18.34 0.36 9.57
N VAL A 93 -17.81 1.49 9.09
CA VAL A 93 -17.32 2.60 9.95
C VAL A 93 -18.37 3.68 10.19
N SER A 94 -19.64 3.44 9.86
CA SER A 94 -20.76 4.38 9.99
C SER A 94 -20.44 5.78 9.44
N ASP A 95 -19.84 5.87 8.25
CA ASP A 95 -19.48 7.16 7.64
C ASP A 95 -20.69 7.93 7.14
N PRO A 96 -20.98 9.14 7.69
CA PRO A 96 -22.14 9.91 7.28
C PRO A 96 -22.05 10.42 5.84
N LYS A 97 -20.85 10.46 5.25
CA LYS A 97 -20.60 10.86 3.87
C LYS A 97 -20.50 9.67 2.91
N GLY A 98 -20.72 8.45 3.39
CA GLY A 98 -20.71 7.25 2.56
C GLY A 98 -19.37 6.99 1.86
N ALA A 99 -19.44 6.41 0.64
CA ALA A 99 -18.26 6.13 -0.17
C ALA A 99 -17.34 7.35 -0.43
N PRO A 100 -17.86 8.56 -0.71
CA PRO A 100 -17.03 9.78 -0.79
C PRO A 100 -16.26 10.10 0.50
N GLY A 101 -16.86 9.84 1.67
CA GLY A 101 -16.20 10.01 2.97
C GLY A 101 -15.00 9.09 3.14
N VAL A 102 -15.14 7.83 2.76
CA VAL A 102 -14.05 6.84 2.76
C VAL A 102 -12.92 7.27 1.81
N ALA A 103 -13.25 7.71 0.60
CA ALA A 103 -12.25 8.18 -0.35
C ALA A 103 -11.49 9.40 0.16
N GLY A 104 -12.19 10.35 0.80
CA GLY A 104 -11.57 11.52 1.44
C GLY A 104 -10.65 11.13 2.60
N THR A 105 -11.08 10.18 3.42
CA THR A 105 -10.32 9.65 4.57
C THR A 105 -9.04 8.97 4.10
N LEU A 106 -9.14 8.04 3.15
CA LEU A 106 -7.98 7.35 2.57
C LEU A 106 -7.06 8.31 1.81
N GLY A 107 -7.61 9.35 1.17
CA GLY A 107 -6.80 10.45 0.61
C GLY A 107 -6.02 11.22 1.70
N GLY A 108 -6.62 11.43 2.86
CA GLY A 108 -5.97 12.00 4.04
C GLY A 108 -4.84 11.12 4.58
N VAL A 109 -5.08 9.80 4.65
CA VAL A 109 -4.05 8.82 5.01
C VAL A 109 -2.89 8.89 4.00
N GLY A 110 -3.15 8.88 2.69
CA GLY A 110 -2.09 9.03 1.68
C GLY A 110 -1.23 10.29 1.88
N LYS A 111 -1.81 11.40 2.34
CA LYS A 111 -1.06 12.62 2.71
C LYS A 111 -0.22 12.45 3.99
N ALA A 112 -0.70 11.71 4.98
CA ALA A 112 0.06 11.41 6.19
C ALA A 112 1.29 10.55 5.85
N VAL A 113 1.09 9.58 4.97
CA VAL A 113 2.15 8.69 4.50
C VAL A 113 3.26 9.46 3.79
N ARG A 114 2.88 10.40 2.93
CA ARG A 114 3.83 11.29 2.26
C ARG A 114 4.63 12.14 3.25
N ARG A 115 3.98 12.64 4.30
CA ARG A 115 4.63 13.43 5.36
C ARG A 115 5.58 12.60 6.21
N ALA A 116 5.30 11.31 6.39
CA ALA A 116 6.16 10.37 7.09
C ALA A 116 7.37 9.91 6.24
N GLY A 117 7.48 10.36 4.97
CA GLY A 117 8.62 10.02 4.11
C GLY A 117 8.66 8.55 3.70
N LEU A 118 7.51 7.85 3.74
CA LEU A 118 7.50 6.43 3.43
C LEU A 118 7.74 6.17 1.93
N PRO A 119 8.33 5.02 1.57
CA PRO A 119 8.61 4.67 0.18
C PRO A 119 7.38 4.85 -0.72
N LEU A 120 7.62 5.41 -1.89
CA LEU A 120 6.61 5.72 -2.90
C LEU A 120 6.73 4.77 -4.07
N TYR A 121 5.60 4.28 -4.54
CA TYR A 121 5.49 3.54 -5.79
C TYR A 121 4.81 4.42 -6.83
N VAL A 122 5.22 4.29 -8.08
CA VAL A 122 4.55 4.97 -9.19
C VAL A 122 3.38 4.08 -9.61
N THR A 123 2.16 4.59 -9.49
CA THR A 123 0.99 3.90 -10.02
C THR A 123 0.99 3.91 -11.54
N PRO A 124 0.23 3.01 -12.18
CA PRO A 124 -0.01 3.00 -13.63
C PRO A 124 -0.55 4.30 -14.25
N LYS A 125 -0.85 5.33 -13.46
CA LYS A 125 -1.33 6.65 -13.91
C LYS A 125 -0.32 7.78 -13.63
N GLY A 126 0.95 7.44 -13.40
CA GLY A 126 2.02 8.39 -13.10
C GLY A 126 1.92 9.03 -11.70
N LYS A 127 1.03 8.53 -10.83
CA LYS A 127 0.86 9.07 -9.48
C LYS A 127 1.70 8.29 -8.48
N ASN A 128 2.52 9.00 -7.73
CA ASN A 128 3.20 8.48 -6.55
C ASN A 128 2.17 8.07 -5.49
N TRP A 129 2.18 6.80 -5.11
CA TRP A 129 1.24 6.17 -4.20
C TRP A 129 1.99 5.30 -3.19
N HIS A 130 1.51 5.33 -1.96
CA HIS A 130 2.04 4.49 -0.92
C HIS A 130 1.13 3.26 -0.81
N TYR A 131 1.66 2.09 -1.15
CA TYR A 131 0.88 0.86 -1.08
C TYR A 131 0.70 0.46 0.40
N ILE A 132 -0.40 0.97 0.96
CA ILE A 132 -1.04 0.51 2.20
C ILE A 132 -2.37 -0.13 1.83
N TRP A 133 -3.01 0.43 0.80
CA TRP A 133 -4.06 -0.20 0.04
C TRP A 133 -3.91 0.20 -1.44
N ASP A 134 -4.40 -0.66 -2.32
CA ASP A 134 -4.52 -0.37 -3.75
C ASP A 134 -5.94 0.09 -4.10
N TRP A 135 -6.12 0.71 -5.27
CA TRP A 135 -7.41 1.10 -5.83
C TRP A 135 -7.48 0.73 -7.30
N ASP A 136 -8.34 -0.23 -7.64
CA ASP A 136 -8.49 -0.71 -9.02
C ASP A 136 -9.42 0.16 -9.91
N GLY A 137 -10.01 1.21 -9.33
CA GLY A 137 -11.06 2.01 -9.98
C GLY A 137 -12.47 1.76 -9.44
N VAL A 138 -12.66 0.67 -8.69
CA VAL A 138 -13.95 0.21 -8.14
C VAL A 138 -13.82 -0.22 -6.68
N ARG A 139 -12.73 -0.89 -6.32
CA ARG A 139 -12.48 -1.48 -5.01
C ARG A 139 -11.11 -1.09 -4.48
N TYR A 140 -11.06 -0.93 -3.16
CA TYR A 140 -9.80 -0.89 -2.44
C TYR A 140 -9.32 -2.31 -2.20
N SER A 141 -8.01 -2.53 -2.10
CA SER A 141 -7.49 -3.83 -1.63
C SER A 141 -6.31 -3.69 -0.69
N MET A 142 -6.13 -4.68 0.18
CA MET A 142 -5.03 -4.73 1.14
C MET A 142 -4.51 -6.15 1.23
N THR A 143 -3.17 -6.30 1.18
CA THR A 143 -2.51 -7.60 1.30
C THR A 143 -2.35 -8.01 2.77
N PRO A 144 -2.24 -9.32 3.07
CA PRO A 144 -2.03 -9.82 4.43
C PRO A 144 -0.79 -9.25 5.13
N GLU A 145 0.29 -9.05 4.39
CA GLU A 145 1.57 -8.58 4.92
C GLU A 145 1.48 -7.13 5.39
N VAL A 146 0.83 -6.28 4.59
CA VAL A 146 0.52 -4.91 5.01
C VAL A 146 -0.43 -4.92 6.21
N ALA A 147 -1.49 -5.73 6.17
CA ALA A 147 -2.44 -5.82 7.26
C ALA A 147 -1.77 -6.26 8.58
N ALA A 148 -0.86 -7.23 8.52
CA ALA A 148 -0.11 -7.72 9.67
C ALA A 148 0.77 -6.64 10.30
N LEU A 149 1.50 -5.87 9.49
CA LEU A 149 2.35 -4.77 9.97
C LEU A 149 1.53 -3.68 10.66
N LEU A 150 0.44 -3.25 10.02
CA LEU A 150 -0.43 -2.21 10.58
C LEU A 150 -1.16 -2.68 11.84
N ARG A 151 -1.54 -3.96 11.90
CA ARG A 151 -2.11 -4.57 13.11
C ARG A 151 -1.13 -4.51 14.28
N GLY A 152 0.13 -4.88 14.04
CA GLY A 152 1.19 -4.74 15.04
C GLY A 152 1.38 -3.30 15.51
N ALA A 153 1.36 -2.33 14.59
CA ALA A 153 1.43 -0.90 14.94
C ALA A 153 0.24 -0.43 15.78
N ALA A 154 -0.98 -0.86 15.45
CA ALA A 154 -2.19 -0.52 16.19
C ALA A 154 -2.16 -1.07 17.62
N ASP A 155 -1.75 -2.33 17.79
CA ASP A 155 -1.68 -3.00 19.09
C ASP A 155 -0.66 -2.33 20.03
N ILE A 156 0.47 -1.87 19.50
CA ILE A 156 1.49 -1.15 20.26
C ILE A 156 0.97 0.21 20.75
N SER A 157 0.25 0.94 19.89
CA SER A 157 -0.35 2.22 20.24
C SER A 157 -1.36 2.05 21.39
N LEU A 158 -2.26 1.07 21.28
CA LEU A 158 -3.27 0.80 22.31
C LEU A 158 -2.68 0.44 23.68
N ARG A 159 -1.49 -0.15 23.72
CA ARG A 159 -0.77 -0.50 24.96
C ARG A 159 0.04 0.65 25.55
N SER A 160 0.33 1.68 24.75
CA SER A 160 1.10 2.86 25.20
C SER A 160 0.20 3.93 25.81
N ASP A 161 -1.10 3.89 25.52
CA ASP A 161 -2.12 4.83 26.00
C ASP A 161 -2.94 4.30 27.20
N GLY A 162 -2.65 3.08 27.69
CA GLY A 162 -3.34 2.43 28.83
C GLY A 162 -2.43 2.26 30.04
#